data_AF-A0A939KHT9-F1
#
_entry.id   AF-A0A939KHT9-F1
#
_cell.length_a   1.000
_cell.length_b   1.000
_cell.length_c   1.000
_cell.angle_alpha   90.00
_cell.angle_beta   90.00
_cell.angle_gamma   90.00
#
_symmetry.space_group_name_H-M   'P 1'
#
loop_
_entity.id
_entity.type
_entity.pdbx_description
1 polymer ?
#
loop_
_entity_poly.entity_id
_entity_poly.type
_entity_poly.pdbx_seq_one_letter_code
_entity_poly.pdbx_strand_id
1 'polypeptide(L)'
;MRKDITCSIVQDLLPSYIEHLTSEETDLLVTEHLETCGECRSIHEAMVEEVTEVEKAPKAELKFFRKIRKTKLIAAGISILLTLILTYVVYAMEFSYALDKTELALAVTEFTAPFKQPVEAYALETYSIGRDLFVSFKDRDQESINGIAQFVKGWNNRYRILRVQIRPSEYSSVVQHYPIESGKERYIAVSGYNLSEEIAQYGLDYSAYTMPGDLSDHRIRIPVKFDKENLQFLHVYEEDELLEIVRSSQEITIHNPRLTGSSFYDEEGNEITKNFRLAEEDIQQGGYGGGKAELFMLYVFMGIIAGFGVIMVRYFLTD
;
A
#
# COMPACT_ATOMS: atom_id res chain seq x y z
N MET A 1 76.96 12.03 -49.28
CA MET A 1 76.71 13.45 -49.60
C MET A 1 76.14 14.08 -48.34
N ARG A 2 76.77 15.10 -47.77
CA ARG A 2 76.14 15.92 -46.73
C ARG A 2 75.03 16.72 -47.41
N LYS A 3 73.77 16.52 -47.00
CA LYS A 3 72.64 17.36 -47.42
C LYS A 3 72.66 18.56 -46.48
N ASP A 4 73.25 19.67 -46.90
CA ASP A 4 73.04 20.93 -46.20
C ASP A 4 71.60 21.39 -46.48
N ILE A 5 70.74 21.27 -45.47
CA ILE A 5 69.38 21.81 -45.51
C ILE A 5 69.42 23.32 -45.25
N THR A 6 68.61 24.08 -45.98
CA THR A 6 68.59 25.55 -45.86
C THR A 6 67.77 25.99 -44.64
N CYS A 7 68.08 27.15 -44.08
CA CYS A 7 67.33 27.72 -42.95
C CYS A 7 65.82 27.81 -43.20
N SER A 8 65.41 28.12 -44.44
CA SER A 8 64.00 28.17 -44.82
C SER A 8 63.29 26.83 -44.63
N ILE A 9 63.93 25.72 -45.03
CA ILE A 9 63.38 24.38 -44.88
C ILE A 9 63.31 24.01 -43.40
N VAL A 10 64.32 24.38 -42.61
CA VAL A 10 64.32 24.12 -41.16
C VAL A 10 63.19 24.87 -40.48
N GLN A 11 63.02 26.16 -40.76
CA GLN A 11 61.95 26.99 -40.19
C GLN A 11 60.55 26.45 -40.53
N ASP A 12 60.33 25.98 -41.76
CA ASP A 12 59.06 25.36 -42.16
C ASP A 12 58.80 24.04 -41.42
N LEU A 13 59.86 23.31 -41.04
CA LEU A 13 59.77 22.03 -40.32
C LEU A 13 59.70 22.19 -38.79
N LEU A 14 60.06 23.35 -38.23
CA LEU A 14 60.09 23.59 -36.78
C LEU A 14 58.76 23.27 -36.07
N PRO A 15 57.58 23.67 -36.58
CA PRO A 15 56.32 23.34 -35.92
C PRO A 15 56.11 21.82 -35.79
N SER A 16 56.34 21.08 -36.87
CA SER A 16 56.20 19.61 -36.88
C SER A 16 57.29 18.91 -36.06
N TYR A 17 58.49 19.50 -35.97
CA TYR A 17 59.60 19.02 -35.14
C TYR A 17 59.29 19.17 -33.65
N ILE A 18 58.76 20.32 -33.22
CA ILE A 18 58.35 20.59 -31.84
C ILE A 18 57.21 19.63 -31.41
N GLU A 19 56.30 19.30 -32.32
CA GLU A 19 55.21 18.34 -32.07
C GLU A 19 55.64 16.85 -32.20
N HIS A 20 56.92 16.57 -32.48
CA HIS A 20 57.46 15.23 -32.73
C HIS A 20 56.74 14.44 -33.85
N LEU A 21 56.31 15.14 -34.90
CA LEU A 21 55.60 14.60 -36.05
C LEU A 21 56.51 14.38 -37.28
N THR A 22 57.82 14.55 -37.14
CA THR A 22 58.79 14.28 -38.22
C THR A 22 59.39 12.87 -38.11
N SER A 23 60.08 12.43 -39.17
CA SER A 23 60.78 11.14 -39.17
C SER A 23 62.15 11.24 -38.49
N GLU A 24 62.71 10.15 -37.97
CA GLU A 24 64.05 10.15 -37.34
C GLU A 24 65.15 10.73 -38.24
N GLU A 25 65.07 10.49 -39.56
CA GLU A 25 66.01 11.07 -40.53
C GLU A 25 65.89 12.60 -40.60
N THR A 26 64.66 13.12 -40.49
CA THR A 26 64.39 14.57 -40.52
C THR A 26 64.77 15.23 -39.19
N ASP A 27 64.50 14.59 -38.05
CA ASP A 27 64.90 15.06 -36.72
C ASP A 27 66.42 15.24 -36.60
N LEU A 28 67.20 14.26 -37.10
CA LEU A 28 68.66 14.34 -37.10
C LEU A 28 69.17 15.55 -37.89
N LEU A 29 68.60 15.79 -39.08
CA LEU A 29 69.00 16.90 -39.94
C LEU A 29 68.63 18.27 -39.34
N VAL A 30 67.44 18.38 -38.75
CA VAL A 30 67.00 19.61 -38.05
C VAL A 30 67.87 19.86 -36.82
N THR A 31 68.20 18.83 -36.04
CA THR A 31 69.07 18.92 -34.85
C THR A 31 70.48 19.41 -35.22
N GLU A 32 71.11 18.80 -36.22
CA GLU A 32 72.46 19.19 -36.69
C GLU A 32 72.48 20.65 -37.19
N HIS A 33 71.39 21.11 -37.82
CA HIS A 33 71.26 22.49 -38.25
C HIS A 33 71.07 23.47 -37.07
N LEU A 34 70.28 23.11 -36.05
CA LEU A 34 70.07 23.94 -34.86
C LEU A 34 71.35 24.08 -34.01
N GLU A 35 72.26 23.11 -34.06
CA GLU A 35 73.58 23.20 -33.42
C GLU A 35 74.51 24.23 -34.10
N THR A 36 74.35 24.45 -35.41
CA THR A 36 75.26 25.27 -36.22
C THR A 36 74.68 26.63 -36.61
N CYS A 37 73.35 26.80 -36.59
CA CYS A 37 72.65 28.03 -36.98
C CYS A 37 71.96 28.71 -35.77
N GLY A 38 72.48 29.87 -35.36
CA GLY A 38 71.92 30.63 -34.23
C GLY A 38 70.54 31.22 -34.48
N GLU A 39 70.23 31.61 -35.72
CA GLU A 39 68.94 32.20 -36.10
C GLU A 39 67.79 31.18 -35.99
N CYS A 40 67.97 29.98 -36.54
CA CYS A 40 67.00 28.90 -36.41
C CYS A 40 66.81 28.46 -34.96
N ARG A 41 67.87 28.50 -34.14
CA ARG A 41 67.79 28.20 -32.70
C ARG A 41 66.91 29.20 -31.95
N SER A 42 67.08 30.50 -32.20
CA SER A 42 66.25 31.53 -31.56
C SER A 42 64.76 31.40 -31.94
N ILE A 43 64.46 31.04 -33.20
CA ILE A 43 63.09 30.81 -33.65
C ILE A 43 62.48 29.58 -32.98
N HIS A 44 63.24 28.48 -32.89
CA HIS A 44 62.83 27.28 -32.17
C HIS A 44 62.54 27.56 -30.69
N GLU A 45 63.44 28.28 -30.00
CA GLU A 45 63.26 28.66 -28.60
C GLU A 45 62.00 29.52 -28.39
N ALA A 46 61.75 30.51 -29.26
CA ALA A 46 60.56 31.34 -29.20
C ALA A 46 59.26 30.53 -29.41
N MET A 47 59.25 29.59 -30.35
CA MET A 47 58.09 28.71 -30.59
C MET A 47 57.85 27.75 -29.42
N VAL A 48 58.90 27.17 -28.82
CA VAL A 48 58.78 26.30 -27.65
C VAL A 48 58.24 27.08 -26.44
N GLU A 49 58.63 28.34 -26.26
CA GLU A 49 58.13 29.23 -25.21
C GLU A 49 56.63 29.53 -25.39
N GLU A 50 56.18 29.81 -26.63
CA GLU A 50 54.75 29.98 -26.94
C GLU A 50 53.94 28.69 -26.66
N VAL A 51 54.45 27.51 -27.04
CA VAL A 51 53.75 26.23 -26.80
C VAL A 51 53.66 25.90 -25.30
N THR A 52 54.69 26.22 -24.51
CA THR A 52 54.68 25.96 -23.06
C THR A 52 53.78 26.91 -22.26
N GLU A 53 53.48 28.10 -22.77
CA GLU A 53 52.44 28.97 -22.17
C GLU A 53 51.02 28.44 -22.44
N VAL A 54 50.76 27.85 -23.60
CA VAL A 54 49.43 27.37 -24.02
C VAL A 54 49.03 26.04 -23.34
N GLU A 55 49.99 25.16 -22.99
CA GLU A 55 49.69 23.86 -22.36
C GLU A 55 49.18 23.93 -20.90
N LYS A 56 49.19 25.10 -20.25
CA LYS A 56 48.60 25.27 -18.91
C LYS A 56 47.09 25.51 -19.00
N ALA A 57 46.33 24.56 -19.55
CA ALA A 57 44.90 24.51 -19.32
C ALA A 57 44.65 24.51 -17.78
N PRO A 58 43.83 25.41 -17.21
CA PRO A 58 43.86 25.65 -15.77
C PRO A 58 43.32 24.44 -15.01
N LYS A 59 44.17 23.74 -14.24
CA LYS A 59 43.75 22.68 -13.30
C LYS A 59 42.64 23.13 -12.32
N ALA A 60 42.46 24.44 -12.14
CA ALA A 60 41.39 25.05 -11.36
C ALA A 60 39.99 24.81 -11.98
N GLU A 61 39.86 24.87 -13.30
CA GLU A 61 38.58 24.67 -14.00
C GLU A 61 38.11 23.21 -13.88
N LEU A 62 39.00 22.23 -14.05
CA LEU A 62 38.70 20.80 -13.87
C LEU A 62 38.23 20.45 -12.43
N LYS A 63 38.79 21.10 -11.41
CA LYS A 63 38.34 20.93 -10.01
C LYS A 63 36.96 21.54 -9.77
N PHE A 64 36.67 22.67 -10.41
CA PHE A 64 35.37 23.34 -10.33
C PHE A 64 34.24 22.51 -10.97
N PHE A 65 34.45 21.99 -12.18
CA PHE A 65 33.48 21.10 -12.84
C PHE A 65 33.22 19.81 -12.04
N ARG A 66 34.26 19.19 -11.47
CA ARG A 66 34.11 18.02 -10.59
C ARG A 66 33.33 18.36 -9.31
N LYS A 67 33.54 19.55 -8.73
CA LYS A 67 32.82 20.01 -7.54
C LYS A 67 31.34 20.25 -7.85
N ILE A 68 31.02 20.92 -8.95
CA ILE A 68 29.63 21.15 -9.38
C ILE A 68 28.91 19.84 -9.66
N ARG A 69 29.53 18.91 -10.40
CA ARG A 69 28.94 17.60 -10.68
C ARG A 69 28.68 16.81 -9.39
N LYS A 70 29.60 16.84 -8.42
CA LYS A 70 29.38 16.21 -7.10
C LYS A 70 28.23 16.87 -6.34
N THR A 71 28.14 18.19 -6.33
CA THR A 71 27.03 18.90 -5.66
C THR A 71 25.69 18.61 -6.33
N LYS A 72 25.62 18.59 -7.67
CA LYS A 72 24.43 18.19 -8.45
C LYS A 72 24.01 16.74 -8.14
N LEU A 73 24.96 15.81 -8.07
CA LEU A 73 24.70 14.40 -7.70
C LEU A 73 24.21 14.26 -6.24
N ILE A 74 24.81 14.98 -5.30
CA ILE A 74 24.37 14.99 -3.90
C ILE A 74 22.95 15.56 -3.80
N ALA A 75 22.67 16.67 -4.49
CA ALA A 75 21.35 17.30 -4.52
C ALA A 75 20.28 16.36 -5.11
N ALA A 76 20.59 15.67 -6.21
CA ALA A 76 19.74 14.65 -6.79
C ALA A 76 19.52 13.47 -5.82
N GLY A 77 20.56 13.00 -5.14
CA GLY A 77 20.46 11.95 -4.12
C GLY A 77 19.57 12.35 -2.94
N ILE A 78 19.71 13.59 -2.45
CA ILE A 78 18.85 14.15 -1.39
C ILE A 78 17.40 14.24 -1.87
N SER A 79 17.17 14.65 -3.12
CA SER A 79 15.81 14.70 -3.69
C SER A 79 15.17 13.31 -3.73
N ILE A 80 15.90 12.28 -4.17
CA ILE A 80 15.41 10.89 -4.15
C ILE A 80 15.05 10.46 -2.73
N LEU A 81 15.97 10.69 -1.77
CA LEU A 81 15.74 10.32 -0.38
C LEU A 81 14.51 11.02 0.19
N LEU A 82 14.36 12.32 -0.06
CA LEU A 82 13.21 13.10 0.39
C LEU A 82 11.90 12.61 -0.23
N THR A 83 11.89 12.28 -1.53
CA THR A 83 10.73 11.66 -2.18
C THR A 83 10.35 10.33 -1.50
N LEU A 84 11.31 9.45 -1.24
CA LEU A 84 11.05 8.18 -0.56
C LEU A 84 10.49 8.37 0.85
N ILE A 85 11.04 9.32 1.62
CA ILE A 85 10.56 9.65 2.96
C ILE A 85 9.12 10.16 2.90
N LEU A 86 8.81 11.11 2.00
CA LEU A 86 7.46 11.67 1.87
C LEU A 86 6.44 10.59 1.45
N THR A 87 6.80 9.74 0.48
CA THR A 87 5.96 8.61 0.09
C THR A 87 5.69 7.68 1.26
N TYR A 88 6.71 7.35 2.06
CA TYR A 88 6.56 6.51 3.24
C TYR A 88 5.69 7.18 4.32
N VAL A 89 5.83 8.48 4.56
CA VAL A 89 5.02 9.22 5.54
C VAL A 89 3.54 9.17 5.16
N VAL A 90 3.20 9.45 3.89
CA VAL A 90 1.81 9.36 3.42
C VAL A 90 1.27 7.94 3.56
N TYR A 91 2.08 6.94 3.22
CA TYR A 91 1.71 5.54 3.43
C TYR A 91 1.45 5.20 4.91
N ALA A 92 2.34 5.63 5.82
CA ALA A 92 2.24 5.36 7.24
C ALA A 92 1.07 6.11 7.91
N MET A 93 0.66 7.26 7.37
CA MET A 93 -0.55 7.95 7.82
C MET A 93 -1.82 7.17 7.47
N GLU A 94 -1.88 6.55 6.29
CA GLU A 94 -3.02 5.72 5.89
C GLU A 94 -3.07 4.38 6.62
N PHE A 95 -1.91 3.77 6.89
CA PHE A 95 -1.76 2.55 7.67
C PHE A 95 -1.24 2.89 9.06
N SER A 96 -2.13 3.40 9.92
CA SER A 96 -1.77 3.96 11.22
C SER A 96 -2.14 3.07 12.41
N TYR A 97 -3.18 2.23 12.30
CA TYR A 97 -3.74 1.49 13.43
C TYR A 97 -2.97 0.19 13.72
N ALA A 98 -2.63 -0.08 14.97
CA ALA A 98 -2.05 -1.34 15.42
C ALA A 98 -3.12 -2.44 15.57
N LEU A 99 -2.67 -3.69 15.71
CA LEU A 99 -3.53 -4.80 16.14
C LEU A 99 -3.79 -4.70 17.65
N ASP A 100 -4.57 -3.71 18.04
CA ASP A 100 -5.01 -3.46 19.41
C ASP A 100 -6.51 -3.10 19.39
N LYS A 101 -7.32 -3.70 20.26
CA LYS A 101 -8.78 -3.51 20.25
C LYS A 101 -9.16 -2.05 20.47
N THR A 102 -8.38 -1.27 21.23
CA THR A 102 -8.65 0.15 21.47
C THR A 102 -8.32 0.99 20.23
N GLU A 103 -7.18 0.76 19.60
CA GLU A 103 -6.81 1.46 18.35
C GLU A 103 -7.77 1.11 17.20
N LEU A 104 -8.20 -0.15 17.10
CA LEU A 104 -9.16 -0.59 16.09
C LEU A 104 -10.55 -0.01 16.33
N ALA A 105 -11.01 0.05 17.58
CA ALA A 105 -12.26 0.71 17.94
C ALA A 105 -12.23 2.21 17.57
N LEU A 106 -11.13 2.90 17.90
CA LEU A 106 -10.94 4.30 17.51
C LEU A 106 -11.04 4.48 16.00
N ALA A 107 -10.41 3.60 15.22
CA ALA A 107 -10.49 3.63 13.76
C ALA A 107 -11.93 3.52 13.24
N VAL A 108 -12.76 2.65 13.84
CA VAL A 108 -14.18 2.52 13.47
C VAL A 108 -14.95 3.79 13.82
N THR A 109 -14.72 4.36 15.01
CA THR A 109 -15.36 5.62 15.43
C THR A 109 -15.01 6.76 14.47
N GLU A 110 -13.73 6.95 14.16
CA GLU A 110 -13.29 8.00 13.22
C GLU A 110 -13.83 7.78 11.81
N PHE A 111 -13.89 6.52 11.35
CA PHE A 111 -14.40 6.17 10.03
C PHE A 111 -15.91 6.41 9.89
N THR A 112 -16.67 6.20 10.97
CA THR A 112 -18.13 6.36 10.98
C THR A 112 -18.58 7.77 11.32
N ALA A 113 -17.72 8.61 11.90
CA ALA A 113 -17.98 10.01 12.22
C ALA A 113 -18.65 10.84 11.10
N PRO A 114 -18.27 10.73 9.80
CA PRO A 114 -18.93 11.48 8.72
C PRO A 114 -20.24 10.87 8.23
N PHE A 115 -20.65 9.68 8.72
CA PHE A 115 -21.87 9.02 8.29
C PHE A 115 -23.10 9.58 9.00
N LYS A 116 -24.28 9.25 8.49
CA LYS A 116 -25.56 9.69 9.07
C LYS A 116 -25.76 9.20 10.51
N GLN A 117 -25.22 8.02 10.82
CA GLN A 117 -25.26 7.39 12.13
C GLN A 117 -23.82 7.06 12.53
N PRO A 118 -23.11 8.00 13.19
CA PRO A 118 -21.79 7.73 13.74
C PRO A 118 -21.91 6.75 14.90
N VAL A 119 -20.86 5.97 15.13
CA VAL A 119 -20.81 4.95 16.19
C VAL A 119 -19.64 5.26 17.12
N GLU A 120 -19.87 5.28 18.44
CA GLU A 120 -18.77 5.23 19.40
C GLU A 120 -18.38 3.78 19.62
N ALA A 121 -17.47 3.27 18.81
CA ALA A 121 -17.21 1.84 18.73
C ALA A 121 -16.48 1.30 19.96
N TYR A 122 -16.84 0.07 20.32
CA TYR A 122 -16.10 -0.82 21.20
C TYR A 122 -15.82 -2.12 20.46
N ALA A 123 -14.55 -2.44 20.24
CA ALA A 123 -14.14 -3.65 19.54
C ALA A 123 -14.35 -4.89 20.42
N LEU A 124 -15.08 -5.86 19.90
CA LEU A 124 -15.44 -7.10 20.57
C LEU A 124 -14.42 -8.18 20.25
N GLU A 125 -14.43 -8.72 19.02
CA GLU A 125 -13.51 -9.76 18.58
C GLU A 125 -12.89 -9.49 17.23
N THR A 126 -11.79 -10.18 16.96
CA THR A 126 -11.02 -10.01 15.73
C THR A 126 -10.76 -11.35 15.06
N TYR A 127 -10.85 -11.39 13.73
CA TYR A 127 -10.56 -12.58 12.93
C TYR A 127 -9.77 -12.20 11.68
N SER A 128 -8.68 -12.91 11.37
CA SER A 128 -7.81 -12.59 10.24
C SER A 128 -7.89 -13.64 9.12
N ILE A 129 -8.03 -13.17 7.88
CA ILE A 129 -7.95 -14.00 6.66
C ILE A 129 -6.89 -13.41 5.75
N GLY A 130 -5.72 -14.05 5.68
CA GLY A 130 -4.59 -13.53 4.92
C GLY A 130 -4.15 -12.14 5.39
N ARG A 131 -4.42 -11.10 4.59
CA ARG A 131 -4.14 -9.69 4.93
C ARG A 131 -5.35 -8.94 5.48
N ASP A 132 -6.55 -9.51 5.36
CA ASP A 132 -7.76 -8.89 5.86
C ASP A 132 -7.93 -9.22 7.35
N LEU A 133 -8.39 -8.22 8.09
CA LEU A 133 -8.73 -8.32 9.50
C LEU A 133 -10.17 -7.85 9.66
N PHE A 134 -11.01 -8.73 10.18
CA PHE A 134 -12.39 -8.45 10.52
C PHE A 134 -12.47 -8.17 12.01
N VAL A 135 -13.19 -7.11 12.38
CA VAL A 135 -13.36 -6.66 13.76
C VAL A 135 -14.84 -6.52 14.02
N SER A 136 -15.42 -7.36 14.87
CA SER A 136 -16.76 -7.12 15.38
C SER A 136 -16.74 -6.01 16.41
N PHE A 137 -17.78 -5.19 16.43
CA PHE A 137 -17.90 -4.09 17.37
C PHE A 137 -19.35 -3.85 17.77
N LYS A 138 -19.52 -3.17 18.90
CA LYS A 138 -20.79 -2.57 19.33
C LYS A 138 -20.62 -1.07 19.53
N ASP A 139 -21.73 -0.34 19.56
CA ASP A 139 -21.74 1.02 20.08
C ASP A 139 -21.63 0.98 21.63
N ARG A 140 -20.99 2.00 22.20
CA ARG A 140 -20.84 2.11 23.65
C ARG A 140 -22.11 2.63 24.33
N ASP A 141 -22.82 3.53 23.68
CA ASP A 141 -23.97 4.23 24.23
C ASP A 141 -25.28 3.59 23.79
N GLN A 142 -25.30 2.95 22.61
CA GLN A 142 -26.49 2.35 22.00
C GLN A 142 -26.40 0.83 21.97
N GLU A 143 -27.07 0.16 22.90
CA GLU A 143 -27.00 -1.30 23.08
C GLU A 143 -27.42 -2.10 21.84
N SER A 144 -28.39 -1.60 21.07
CA SER A 144 -28.87 -2.26 19.86
C SER A 144 -27.89 -2.13 18.68
N ILE A 145 -26.95 -1.19 18.69
CA ILE A 145 -26.07 -0.96 17.54
C ILE A 145 -24.83 -1.84 17.59
N ASN A 146 -24.70 -2.67 16.57
CA ASN A 146 -23.61 -3.62 16.39
C ASN A 146 -23.10 -3.56 14.95
N GLY A 147 -21.91 -4.11 14.72
CA GLY A 147 -21.36 -4.12 13.38
C GLY A 147 -20.11 -4.96 13.21
N ILE A 148 -19.63 -5.01 11.97
CA ILE A 148 -18.33 -5.54 11.62
C ILE A 148 -17.57 -4.54 10.75
N ALA A 149 -16.28 -4.37 11.04
CA ALA A 149 -15.36 -3.56 10.27
C ALA A 149 -14.33 -4.46 9.58
N GLN A 150 -14.00 -4.15 8.33
CA GLN A 150 -12.94 -4.81 7.59
C GLN A 150 -11.75 -3.87 7.49
N PHE A 151 -10.59 -4.37 7.88
CA PHE A 151 -9.29 -3.73 7.78
C PHE A 151 -8.39 -4.54 6.86
N VAL A 152 -7.35 -3.88 6.33
CA VAL A 152 -6.29 -4.55 5.58
C VAL A 152 -4.93 -4.22 6.19
N LYS A 153 -4.10 -5.26 6.33
CA LYS A 153 -2.75 -5.16 6.87
C LYS A 153 -1.79 -4.56 5.86
N GLY A 154 -1.12 -3.48 6.25
CA GLY A 154 -0.02 -2.84 5.55
C GLY A 154 1.31 -3.56 5.76
N TRP A 155 2.30 -3.22 4.95
CA TRP A 155 3.65 -3.77 5.06
C TRP A 155 4.40 -3.27 6.30
N ASN A 156 3.96 -2.15 6.88
CA ASN A 156 4.44 -1.61 8.15
C ASN A 156 3.82 -2.31 9.38
N ASN A 157 3.11 -3.44 9.20
CA ASN A 157 2.37 -4.15 10.25
C ASN A 157 1.25 -3.34 10.93
N ARG A 158 0.84 -2.22 10.33
CA ARG A 158 -0.33 -1.45 10.73
C ARG A 158 -1.50 -1.75 9.81
N TYR A 159 -2.68 -1.35 10.21
CA TYR A 159 -3.93 -1.62 9.53
C TYR A 159 -4.56 -0.32 9.03
N ARG A 160 -5.31 -0.45 7.95
CA ARG A 160 -6.18 0.58 7.40
C ARG A 160 -7.58 0.02 7.33
N ILE A 161 -8.56 0.78 7.81
CA ILE A 161 -9.98 0.43 7.68
C ILE A 161 -10.45 0.61 6.22
N LEU A 162 -11.19 -0.36 5.70
CA LEU A 162 -11.71 -0.37 4.34
C LEU A 162 -13.21 -0.10 4.29
N ARG A 163 -13.97 -0.81 5.14
CA ARG A 163 -15.43 -0.73 5.17
C ARG A 163 -15.96 -1.11 6.54
N VAL A 164 -17.18 -0.68 6.80
CA VAL A 164 -17.98 -1.06 7.97
C VAL A 164 -19.37 -1.49 7.51
N GLN A 165 -19.93 -2.46 8.21
CA GLN A 165 -21.33 -2.85 8.13
C GLN A 165 -21.92 -2.74 9.53
N ILE A 166 -22.86 -1.82 9.71
CA ILE A 166 -23.59 -1.60 10.96
C ILE A 166 -24.97 -2.22 10.81
N ARG A 167 -25.36 -3.03 11.77
CA ARG A 167 -26.68 -3.66 11.85
C ARG A 167 -27.23 -3.52 13.26
N PRO A 168 -28.37 -2.84 13.44
CA PRO A 168 -29.10 -2.89 14.69
C PRO A 168 -29.53 -4.33 15.03
N SER A 169 -29.48 -4.68 16.31
CA SER A 169 -30.01 -5.90 16.89
C SER A 169 -31.34 -5.60 17.56
N GLU A 170 -32.32 -6.47 17.38
CA GLU A 170 -33.58 -6.41 18.13
C GLU A 170 -33.48 -7.14 19.49
N TYR A 171 -32.32 -7.69 19.82
CA TYR A 171 -32.14 -8.60 20.96
C TYR A 171 -31.00 -8.13 21.86
N SER A 172 -31.15 -8.33 23.18
CA SER A 172 -30.13 -8.05 24.22
C SER A 172 -28.98 -9.06 24.21
N SER A 173 -29.28 -10.33 23.92
CA SER A 173 -28.30 -11.34 23.50
C SER A 173 -28.18 -11.34 21.99
N VAL A 174 -26.96 -11.12 21.48
CA VAL A 174 -26.74 -10.79 20.07
C VAL A 174 -25.97 -11.89 19.37
N VAL A 175 -26.57 -12.47 18.33
CA VAL A 175 -25.85 -13.20 17.27
C VAL A 175 -26.23 -12.57 15.94
N GLN A 176 -25.26 -11.99 15.25
CA GLN A 176 -25.46 -11.37 13.96
C GLN A 176 -24.48 -11.93 12.94
N HIS A 177 -24.96 -12.03 11.70
CA HIS A 177 -24.19 -12.51 10.58
C HIS A 177 -23.93 -11.39 9.57
N TYR A 178 -22.75 -11.41 8.98
CA TYR A 178 -22.28 -10.40 8.04
C TYR A 178 -21.65 -11.09 6.83
N PRO A 179 -22.21 -10.90 5.62
CA PRO A 179 -21.52 -11.34 4.41
C PRO A 179 -20.26 -10.50 4.25
N ILE A 180 -19.13 -11.17 4.12
CA ILE A 180 -17.81 -10.55 3.97
C ILE A 180 -17.06 -11.21 2.81
N GLU A 181 -16.07 -10.50 2.29
CA GLU A 181 -15.25 -10.94 1.17
C GLU A 181 -13.79 -10.79 1.53
N SER A 182 -12.99 -11.81 1.24
CA SER A 182 -11.53 -11.74 1.27
C SER A 182 -10.99 -12.32 -0.03
N GLY A 183 -10.25 -11.50 -0.78
CA GLY A 183 -9.80 -11.87 -2.13
C GLY A 183 -10.99 -12.09 -3.09
N LYS A 184 -11.18 -13.34 -3.54
CA LYS A 184 -12.28 -13.76 -4.44
C LYS A 184 -13.32 -14.64 -3.75
N GLU A 185 -13.09 -14.98 -2.48
CA GLU A 185 -13.92 -15.89 -1.72
C GLU A 185 -14.91 -15.11 -0.86
N ARG A 186 -16.08 -15.72 -0.64
CA ARG A 186 -17.17 -15.15 0.14
C ARG A 186 -17.33 -15.95 1.41
N TYR A 187 -17.46 -15.23 2.52
CA TYR A 187 -17.60 -15.82 3.84
C TYR A 187 -18.76 -15.17 4.58
N ILE A 188 -19.24 -15.87 5.60
CA ILE A 188 -20.19 -15.36 6.58
C ILE A 188 -19.46 -15.22 7.91
N ALA A 189 -19.25 -13.97 8.33
CA ALA A 189 -18.78 -13.68 9.68
C ALA A 189 -19.98 -13.68 10.64
N VAL A 190 -19.89 -14.47 11.71
CA VAL A 190 -20.91 -14.59 12.76
C VAL A 190 -20.33 -14.02 14.05
N SER A 191 -20.90 -12.91 14.50
CA SER A 191 -20.51 -12.22 15.73
C SER A 191 -21.51 -12.51 16.82
N GLY A 192 -21.04 -13.06 17.94
CA GLY A 192 -21.79 -13.27 19.17
C GLY A 192 -21.36 -12.29 20.26
N TYR A 193 -22.32 -11.69 20.98
CA TYR A 193 -22.05 -10.79 22.10
C TYR A 193 -23.18 -10.85 23.14
N ASN A 194 -22.81 -10.69 24.41
CA ASN A 194 -23.74 -10.62 25.55
C ASN A 194 -24.73 -11.80 25.58
N LEU A 195 -24.25 -13.00 25.24
CA LEU A 195 -25.10 -14.18 25.22
C LEU A 195 -25.44 -14.61 26.64
N SER A 196 -26.72 -14.80 26.94
CA SER A 196 -27.18 -15.31 28.23
C SER A 196 -26.65 -16.72 28.49
N GLU A 197 -26.46 -17.06 29.77
CA GLU A 197 -26.12 -18.42 30.20
C GLU A 197 -27.20 -19.43 29.81
N GLU A 198 -28.47 -19.01 29.75
CA GLU A 198 -29.62 -19.83 29.37
C GLU A 198 -29.57 -20.35 27.92
N ILE A 199 -28.76 -19.73 27.06
CA ILE A 199 -28.61 -20.13 25.65
C ILE A 199 -27.63 -21.30 25.58
N ALA A 200 -28.08 -22.51 25.25
CA ALA A 200 -27.17 -23.63 25.01
C ALA A 200 -26.64 -23.63 23.57
N GLN A 201 -27.49 -23.27 22.61
CA GLN A 201 -27.14 -23.26 21.18
C GLN A 201 -27.67 -22.00 20.49
N TYR A 202 -26.98 -21.56 19.44
CA TYR A 202 -27.49 -20.56 18.52
C TYR A 202 -27.72 -21.16 17.13
N GLY A 203 -28.76 -20.70 16.44
CA GLY A 203 -29.10 -21.07 15.08
C GLY A 203 -28.72 -19.99 14.08
N LEU A 204 -28.17 -20.37 12.94
CA LEU A 204 -28.13 -19.56 11.73
C LEU A 204 -29.35 -19.91 10.88
N ASP A 205 -30.29 -18.97 10.75
CA ASP A 205 -31.60 -19.25 10.20
C ASP A 205 -31.64 -18.99 8.69
N TYR A 206 -31.60 -20.06 7.91
CA TYR A 206 -31.77 -19.99 6.47
C TYR A 206 -33.26 -20.01 6.11
N SER A 207 -33.63 -19.13 5.19
CA SER A 207 -34.89 -19.22 4.47
C SER A 207 -34.66 -19.85 3.11
N ALA A 208 -35.46 -20.84 2.75
CA ALA A 208 -35.42 -21.51 1.45
C ALA A 208 -36.83 -21.84 0.96
N TYR A 209 -36.97 -22.26 -0.28
CA TYR A 209 -38.25 -22.60 -0.90
C TYR A 209 -38.29 -24.08 -1.27
N THR A 210 -39.41 -24.73 -1.00
CA THR A 210 -39.64 -26.16 -1.31
C THR A 210 -40.00 -26.41 -2.77
N MET A 211 -40.32 -25.35 -3.53
CA MET A 211 -40.58 -25.40 -4.96
C MET A 211 -39.79 -24.29 -5.67
N PRO A 212 -39.52 -24.42 -6.98
CA PRO A 212 -38.91 -23.35 -7.75
C PRO A 212 -39.77 -22.07 -7.72
N GLY A 213 -39.12 -20.92 -7.54
CA GLY A 213 -39.77 -19.61 -7.39
C GLY A 213 -39.71 -19.11 -5.95
N ASP A 214 -40.19 -17.87 -5.73
CA ASP A 214 -40.04 -17.17 -4.45
C ASP A 214 -41.41 -16.93 -3.75
N LEU A 215 -42.38 -17.83 -3.95
CA LEU A 215 -43.71 -17.74 -3.35
C LEU A 215 -43.65 -17.98 -1.83
N SER A 216 -44.26 -17.09 -1.05
CA SER A 216 -44.26 -17.14 0.42
C SER A 216 -44.74 -18.47 1.00
N ASP A 217 -45.73 -19.09 0.35
CA ASP A 217 -46.40 -20.29 0.85
C ASP A 217 -45.50 -21.54 0.77
N HIS A 218 -44.41 -21.46 0.01
CA HIS A 218 -43.42 -22.54 -0.11
C HIS A 218 -42.16 -22.28 0.71
N ARG A 219 -42.10 -21.14 1.42
CA ARG A 219 -40.93 -20.72 2.18
C ARG A 219 -40.85 -21.47 3.49
N ILE A 220 -39.71 -22.09 3.74
CA ILE A 220 -39.37 -22.78 4.97
C ILE A 220 -38.19 -22.10 5.68
N ARG A 221 -38.11 -22.27 6.99
CA ARG A 221 -36.98 -21.86 7.83
C ARG A 221 -36.18 -23.10 8.22
N ILE A 222 -34.87 -23.04 8.03
CA ILE A 222 -33.92 -24.12 8.32
C ILE A 222 -32.86 -23.55 9.26
N PRO A 223 -32.92 -23.84 10.57
CA PRO A 223 -31.90 -23.42 11.52
C PRO A 223 -30.69 -24.37 11.45
N VAL A 224 -29.51 -23.84 11.15
CA VAL A 224 -28.24 -24.56 11.35
C VAL A 224 -27.74 -24.24 12.75
N LYS A 225 -27.77 -25.22 13.64
CA LYS A 225 -27.47 -25.03 15.07
C LYS A 225 -25.99 -25.24 15.38
N PHE A 226 -25.47 -24.40 16.28
CA PHE A 226 -24.11 -24.43 16.79
C PHE A 226 -24.14 -24.31 18.31
N ASP A 227 -23.23 -25.02 18.98
CA ASP A 227 -23.09 -24.94 20.43
C ASP A 227 -22.54 -23.59 20.86
N LYS A 228 -23.10 -23.02 21.93
CA LYS A 228 -22.59 -21.78 22.55
C LYS A 228 -21.36 -22.12 23.40
N GLU A 229 -20.18 -22.00 22.82
CA GLU A 229 -18.93 -22.20 23.56
C GLU A 229 -18.54 -21.00 24.43
N ASN A 230 -18.82 -19.78 23.96
CA ASN A 230 -18.41 -18.53 24.61
C ASN A 230 -19.55 -17.50 24.61
N LEU A 231 -19.56 -16.60 25.59
CA LEU A 231 -20.55 -15.50 25.67
C LEU A 231 -20.30 -14.40 24.62
N GLN A 232 -19.09 -14.37 24.06
CA GLN A 232 -18.64 -13.44 23.03
C GLN A 232 -17.72 -14.20 22.06
N PHE A 233 -17.91 -14.01 20.76
CA PHE A 233 -17.09 -14.65 19.73
C PHE A 233 -17.19 -13.94 18.38
N LEU A 234 -16.24 -14.25 17.50
CA LEU A 234 -16.33 -13.99 16.07
C LEU A 234 -15.85 -15.23 15.31
N HIS A 235 -16.78 -15.92 14.68
CA HIS A 235 -16.50 -17.05 13.80
C HIS A 235 -16.67 -16.64 12.35
N VAL A 236 -15.89 -17.24 11.46
CA VAL A 236 -16.01 -17.03 10.02
C VAL A 236 -16.11 -18.38 9.34
N TYR A 237 -17.12 -18.52 8.49
CA TYR A 237 -17.40 -19.71 7.73
C TYR A 237 -17.37 -19.39 6.25
N GLU A 238 -16.88 -20.31 5.42
CA GLU A 238 -17.07 -20.22 3.97
C GLU A 238 -18.57 -20.29 3.65
N GLU A 239 -19.05 -19.42 2.77
CA GLU A 239 -20.48 -19.35 2.45
C GLU A 239 -20.98 -20.67 1.82
N ASP A 240 -20.14 -21.30 0.99
CA ASP A 240 -20.46 -22.55 0.31
C ASP A 240 -20.54 -23.75 1.28
N GLU A 241 -19.66 -23.82 2.29
CA GLU A 241 -19.71 -24.87 3.32
C GLU A 241 -21.00 -24.82 4.13
N LEU A 242 -21.43 -23.62 4.56
CA LEU A 242 -22.71 -23.46 5.27
C LEU A 242 -23.88 -23.86 4.38
N LEU A 243 -23.85 -23.49 3.09
CA LEU A 243 -24.90 -23.85 2.14
C LEU A 243 -24.95 -25.36 1.88
N GLU A 244 -23.81 -26.05 1.90
CA GLU A 244 -23.76 -27.51 1.80
C GLU A 244 -24.43 -28.16 3.02
N ILE A 245 -24.12 -27.70 4.24
CA ILE A 245 -24.77 -28.18 5.48
C ILE A 245 -26.29 -28.00 5.41
N VAL A 246 -26.76 -26.82 4.97
CA VAL A 246 -28.20 -26.54 4.84
C VAL A 246 -28.84 -27.52 3.87
N ARG A 247 -28.22 -27.75 2.70
CA ARG A 247 -28.75 -28.66 1.68
C ARG A 247 -28.74 -30.12 2.14
N SER A 248 -27.67 -30.57 2.80
CA SER A 248 -27.56 -31.95 3.27
C SER A 248 -28.46 -32.26 4.46
N SER A 249 -28.87 -31.24 5.23
CA SER A 249 -29.79 -31.39 6.36
C SER A 249 -31.24 -31.68 5.96
N GLN A 250 -31.60 -31.47 4.68
CA GLN A 250 -32.97 -31.61 4.19
C GLN A 250 -33.10 -32.85 3.31
N GLU A 251 -34.14 -33.65 3.55
CA GLU A 251 -34.49 -34.79 2.69
C GLU A 251 -35.12 -34.35 1.36
N ILE A 252 -35.56 -33.08 1.28
CA ILE A 252 -36.22 -32.48 0.13
C ILE A 252 -35.29 -31.53 -0.61
N THR A 253 -35.53 -31.37 -1.92
CA THR A 253 -34.82 -30.33 -2.69
C THR A 253 -35.30 -28.95 -2.25
N ILE A 254 -34.35 -28.08 -1.93
CA ILE A 254 -34.61 -26.70 -1.54
C ILE A 254 -34.04 -25.73 -2.57
N HIS A 255 -34.70 -24.60 -2.74
CA HIS A 255 -34.37 -23.55 -3.72
C HIS A 255 -34.07 -22.23 -3.02
N ASN A 256 -33.13 -21.46 -3.58
CA ASN A 256 -32.73 -20.14 -3.12
C ASN A 256 -32.50 -20.01 -1.59
N PRO A 257 -31.68 -20.89 -0.97
CA PRO A 257 -31.35 -20.76 0.44
C PRO A 257 -30.63 -19.43 0.71
N ARG A 258 -31.13 -18.66 1.68
CA ARG A 258 -30.55 -17.38 2.10
C ARG A 258 -30.50 -17.33 3.62
N LEU A 259 -29.38 -16.92 4.18
CA LEU A 259 -29.29 -16.62 5.60
C LEU A 259 -30.11 -15.36 5.90
N THR A 260 -31.07 -15.47 6.83
CA THR A 260 -32.06 -14.42 7.09
C THR A 260 -32.08 -13.93 8.53
N GLY A 261 -31.57 -14.73 9.47
CA GLY A 261 -31.63 -14.39 10.88
C GLY A 261 -30.79 -15.30 11.75
N SER A 262 -31.03 -15.19 13.04
CA SER A 262 -30.44 -16.02 14.08
C SER A 262 -31.48 -16.35 15.13
N SER A 263 -31.25 -17.46 15.82
CA SER A 263 -32.13 -17.96 16.87
C SER A 263 -31.37 -18.53 18.05
N PHE A 264 -32.03 -18.65 19.19
CA PHE A 264 -31.45 -19.14 20.44
C PHE A 264 -32.24 -20.32 20.98
N TYR A 265 -31.53 -21.32 21.49
CA TYR A 265 -32.12 -22.54 22.04
C TYR A 265 -31.54 -22.84 23.42
N ASP A 266 -32.38 -23.33 24.33
CA ASP A 266 -31.98 -23.81 25.66
C ASP A 266 -31.38 -25.24 25.61
N GLU A 267 -30.97 -25.78 26.75
CA GLU A 267 -30.41 -27.15 26.85
C GLU A 267 -31.39 -28.25 26.45
N GLU A 268 -32.70 -27.98 26.55
CA GLU A 268 -33.76 -28.91 26.13
C GLU A 268 -34.05 -28.81 24.62
N GLY A 269 -33.47 -27.82 23.93
CA GLY A 269 -33.62 -27.57 22.51
C GLY A 269 -34.82 -26.69 22.14
N ASN A 270 -35.50 -26.07 23.12
CA ASN A 270 -36.62 -25.15 22.89
C ASN A 270 -36.11 -23.81 22.40
N GLU A 271 -36.81 -23.19 21.45
CA GLU A 271 -36.44 -21.86 20.95
C GLU A 271 -36.83 -20.76 21.96
N ILE A 272 -35.82 -20.06 22.48
CA ILE A 272 -35.95 -18.99 23.49
C ILE A 272 -35.62 -17.60 22.94
N THR A 273 -35.46 -17.45 21.62
CA THR A 273 -35.07 -16.18 20.95
C THR A 273 -35.88 -14.97 21.42
N LYS A 274 -37.20 -15.14 21.60
CA LYS A 274 -38.11 -14.06 21.98
C LYS A 274 -37.88 -13.52 23.38
N ASN A 275 -37.26 -14.30 24.28
CA ASN A 275 -36.99 -13.88 25.66
C ASN A 275 -36.00 -12.71 25.72
N PHE A 276 -35.20 -12.55 24.67
CA PHE A 276 -34.14 -11.53 24.60
C PHE A 276 -34.55 -10.31 23.78
N ARG A 277 -35.79 -10.22 23.29
CA ARG A 277 -36.21 -9.11 22.43
C ARG A 277 -36.25 -7.79 23.23
N LEU A 278 -35.61 -6.75 22.71
CA LEU A 278 -35.64 -5.40 23.24
C LEU A 278 -37.02 -4.76 23.04
N ALA A 279 -37.31 -3.70 23.80
CA ALA A 279 -38.51 -2.90 23.59
C ALA A 279 -38.47 -2.21 22.22
N GLU A 280 -39.62 -2.03 21.56
CA GLU A 280 -39.68 -1.45 20.21
C GLU A 280 -39.07 -0.04 20.12
N GLU A 281 -39.10 0.71 21.23
CA GLU A 281 -38.50 2.05 21.32
C GLU A 281 -36.97 2.06 21.31
N ASP A 282 -36.33 0.94 21.65
CA ASP A 282 -34.87 0.79 21.71
C ASP A 282 -34.27 0.26 20.39
N ILE A 283 -35.13 -0.13 19.44
CA ILE A 283 -34.73 -0.72 18.16
C ILE A 283 -34.59 0.37 17.10
N GLN A 284 -33.36 0.66 16.71
CA GLN A 284 -33.13 1.48 15.53
C GLN A 284 -33.44 0.70 14.25
N GLN A 285 -34.15 1.36 13.31
CA GLN A 285 -34.46 0.77 12.01
C GLN A 285 -33.39 1.09 10.96
N GLY A 286 -32.98 0.03 10.24
CA GLY A 286 -32.11 0.12 9.07
C GLY A 286 -30.64 -0.15 9.37
N GLY A 287 -30.04 -1.08 8.62
CA GLY A 287 -28.60 -1.29 8.61
C GLY A 287 -27.91 -0.27 7.69
N TYR A 288 -26.66 0.06 8.02
CA TYR A 288 -25.85 0.97 7.22
C TYR A 288 -24.52 0.32 6.82
N GLY A 289 -24.14 0.46 5.56
CA GLY A 289 -22.84 0.03 5.05
C GLY A 289 -22.10 1.21 4.45
N GLY A 290 -20.84 1.39 4.84
CA GLY A 290 -19.97 2.45 4.35
C GLY A 290 -18.60 1.88 3.97
N GLY A 291 -18.11 2.21 2.79
CA GLY A 291 -16.79 1.81 2.30
C GLY A 291 -15.99 3.02 1.84
N LYS A 292 -14.67 2.98 2.03
CA LYS A 292 -13.74 3.95 1.44
C LYS A 292 -13.37 3.51 0.02
N ALA A 293 -13.60 4.37 -0.96
CA ALA A 293 -13.05 4.22 -2.32
C ALA A 293 -11.55 4.60 -2.41
N GLU A 294 -10.91 4.88 -1.28
CA GLU A 294 -9.68 5.68 -1.17
C GLU A 294 -8.36 4.91 -1.40
N LEU A 295 -8.37 3.64 -1.84
CA LEU A 295 -7.12 3.04 -2.34
C LEU A 295 -6.58 3.85 -3.52
N PHE A 296 -7.48 4.33 -4.38
CA PHE A 296 -7.12 5.20 -5.51
C PHE A 296 -6.44 6.50 -5.05
N MET A 297 -6.99 7.19 -4.05
CA MET A 297 -6.45 8.47 -3.59
C MET A 297 -5.04 8.36 -2.99
N LEU A 298 -4.77 7.32 -2.20
CA LEU A 298 -3.41 7.07 -1.68
C LEU A 298 -2.40 6.90 -2.83
N TYR A 299 -2.73 6.10 -3.85
CA TYR A 299 -1.84 5.93 -5.01
C TYR A 299 -1.69 7.21 -5.84
N VAL A 300 -2.74 8.03 -5.94
CA VAL A 300 -2.67 9.35 -6.59
C VAL A 300 -1.67 10.25 -5.86
N PHE A 301 -1.75 10.36 -4.52
CA PHE A 301 -0.80 11.17 -3.75
C PHE A 301 0.63 10.65 -3.87
N MET A 302 0.83 9.34 -3.76
CA MET A 302 2.15 8.73 -3.96
C MET A 302 2.68 8.99 -5.38
N GLY A 303 1.82 8.92 -6.40
CA GLY A 303 2.15 9.22 -7.79
C GLY A 303 2.53 10.69 -8.02
N ILE A 304 1.82 11.63 -7.40
CA ILE A 304 2.15 13.06 -7.43
C ILE A 304 3.52 13.30 -6.79
N ILE A 305 3.78 12.73 -5.61
CA ILE A 305 5.07 12.83 -4.92
C ILE A 305 6.20 12.26 -5.78
N ALA A 306 5.99 11.09 -6.37
CA ALA A 306 6.96 10.48 -7.28
C ALA A 306 7.22 11.36 -8.52
N GLY A 307 6.18 11.93 -9.12
CA GLY A 307 6.28 12.84 -10.26
C GLY A 307 7.13 14.08 -9.94
N PHE A 308 6.86 14.74 -8.82
CA PHE A 308 7.69 15.86 -8.33
C PHE A 308 9.13 15.44 -8.06
N GLY A 309 9.33 14.26 -7.46
CA GLY A 309 10.66 13.69 -7.24
C GLY A 309 11.45 13.52 -8.54
N VAL A 310 10.83 12.97 -9.58
CA VAL A 310 11.45 12.80 -10.90
C VAL A 310 11.78 14.15 -11.53
N ILE A 311 10.90 15.14 -11.44
CA ILE A 311 11.14 16.50 -11.95
C ILE A 311 12.35 17.12 -11.25
N MET A 312 12.44 17.02 -9.92
CA MET A 312 13.56 17.56 -9.14
C MET A 312 14.88 16.87 -9.46
N VAL A 313 14.87 15.53 -9.56
CA VAL A 313 16.07 14.77 -9.93
C VAL A 313 16.54 15.15 -11.34
N ARG A 314 15.62 15.28 -12.30
CA ARG A 314 15.96 15.77 -13.65
C ARG A 314 16.51 17.18 -13.61
N TYR A 315 15.92 18.09 -12.83
CA TYR A 315 16.40 19.46 -12.69
C TYR A 315 17.85 19.51 -12.22
N PHE A 316 18.24 18.70 -11.23
CA PHE A 316 19.62 18.66 -10.75
C PHE A 316 20.59 17.91 -11.67
N LEU A 317 20.11 16.94 -12.45
CA LEU A 317 20.95 16.13 -13.34
C LEU A 317 21.04 16.65 -14.77
N THR A 318 20.17 17.58 -15.19
CA THR A 318 20.27 18.22 -16.50
C THR A 318 21.32 19.33 -16.43
N ASP A 319 22.14 19.44 -17.48
CA ASP A 319 23.27 20.36 -17.55
C ASP A 319 22.84 21.83 -17.56
#